data_AF-A0A2S3ZV77-F1
#
_entry.id   AF-A0A2S3ZV77-F1
#
_cell.length_a   1.000
_cell.length_b   1.000
_cell.length_c   1.000
_cell.angle_alpha   90.00
_cell.angle_beta   90.00
_cell.angle_gamma   90.00
#
_symmetry.space_group_name_H-M   'P 1'
#
loop_
_entity.id
_entity.type
_entity.pdbx_description
1 polymer ?
#
loop_
_entity_poly.entity_id
_entity_poly.type
_entity_poly.pdbx_seq_one_letter_code
_entity_poly.pdbx_strand_id
1 'polypeptide(L)'
;MKIAVLGATGRTGSLVLAEALSRGHQITALARNPSMPGRSDVDTVEGDIGDPNALIRVFEGADAMISPIGARCRAVDLHTLLATNSIHAMTATGVKRFVGVSVGGLDVPGDRKGPRDRFIGVLARTLAGAASGDREREYQAWQASDRRGRY
;
A
#
# COMPACT_ATOMS: atom_id res chain seq x y z
N MET A 1 10.69 -13.35 -7.75
CA MET A 1 10.73 -12.61 -6.48
C MET A 1 9.57 -13.07 -5.63
N LYS A 2 9.73 -13.01 -4.31
CA LYS A 2 8.66 -13.18 -3.32
C LYS A 2 8.07 -11.81 -3.01
N ILE A 3 6.77 -11.64 -3.21
CA ILE A 3 6.11 -10.35 -3.08
C ILE A 3 4.98 -10.48 -2.06
N ALA A 4 5.03 -9.64 -1.04
CA ALA A 4 3.94 -9.48 -0.10
C ALA A 4 2.90 -8.50 -0.67
N VAL A 5 1.61 -8.86 -0.63
CA VAL A 5 0.53 -8.00 -1.14
C VAL A 5 -0.49 -7.71 -0.04
N LEU A 6 -0.66 -6.43 0.29
CA LEU A 6 -1.68 -5.97 1.24
C LEU A 6 -2.96 -5.61 0.48
N GLY A 7 -4.07 -6.31 0.73
CA GLY A 7 -5.34 -6.03 0.03
C GLY A 7 -5.46 -6.70 -1.35
N ALA A 8 -4.90 -7.91 -1.49
CA ALA A 8 -4.94 -8.70 -2.74
C ALA A 8 -6.36 -9.00 -3.26
N THR A 9 -7.36 -9.05 -2.38
CA THR A 9 -8.76 -9.33 -2.74
C THR A 9 -9.53 -8.11 -3.26
N GLY A 10 -8.93 -6.91 -3.22
CA GLY A 10 -9.54 -5.68 -3.71
C GLY A 10 -9.55 -5.58 -5.25
N ARG A 11 -10.27 -4.57 -5.78
CA ARG A 11 -10.33 -4.30 -7.24
C ARG A 11 -8.95 -4.16 -7.87
N THR A 12 -8.10 -3.30 -7.30
CA THR A 12 -6.72 -3.12 -7.78
C THR A 12 -5.84 -4.30 -7.39
N GLY A 13 -6.03 -4.86 -6.20
CA GLY A 13 -5.23 -5.99 -5.71
C GLY A 13 -5.35 -7.24 -6.57
N SER A 14 -6.54 -7.57 -7.05
CA SER A 14 -6.76 -8.72 -7.93
C SER A 14 -6.02 -8.60 -9.27
N LEU A 15 -5.90 -7.37 -9.79
CA LEU A 15 -5.13 -7.09 -11.01
C LEU A 15 -3.62 -7.17 -10.75
N VAL A 16 -3.15 -6.61 -9.62
CA VAL A 16 -1.75 -6.74 -9.19
C VAL A 16 -1.37 -8.21 -9.03
N LEU A 17 -2.24 -9.00 -8.41
CA LEU A 17 -2.04 -10.43 -8.20
C LEU A 17 -1.91 -11.17 -9.52
N ALA A 18 -2.85 -10.97 -10.45
CA ALA A 18 -2.83 -11.60 -11.77
C ALA A 18 -1.56 -11.24 -12.55
N GLU A 19 -1.18 -9.96 -12.54
CA GLU A 19 0.03 -9.49 -13.24
C GLU A 19 1.30 -10.10 -12.62
N ALA A 20 1.44 -10.07 -11.29
CA ALA A 20 2.62 -10.58 -10.62
C ALA A 20 2.79 -12.10 -10.82
N LEU A 21 1.70 -12.86 -10.75
CA LEU A 21 1.69 -14.30 -11.04
C LEU A 21 2.05 -14.58 -12.50
N SER A 22 1.53 -13.80 -13.46
CA SER A 22 1.85 -13.96 -14.89
C SER A 22 3.35 -13.78 -15.19
N ARG A 23 4.05 -13.00 -14.36
CA ARG A 23 5.50 -12.77 -14.42
C ARG A 23 6.32 -13.81 -13.63
N GLY A 24 5.68 -14.83 -13.08
CA GLY A 24 6.33 -15.88 -12.29
C GLY A 24 6.81 -15.43 -10.91
N HIS A 25 6.16 -14.43 -10.31
CA HIS A 25 6.44 -14.04 -8.93
C HIS A 25 5.66 -14.93 -7.94
N GLN A 26 6.27 -15.19 -6.79
CA GLN A 26 5.61 -15.87 -5.67
C GLN A 26 4.90 -14.83 -4.82
N ILE A 27 3.66 -15.09 -4.43
CA ILE A 27 2.84 -14.10 -3.73
C ILE A 27 2.42 -14.63 -2.37
N THR A 28 2.61 -13.79 -1.36
CA THR A 28 2.00 -13.96 -0.05
C THR A 28 1.04 -12.79 0.19
N ALA A 29 -0.25 -13.08 0.32
CA ALA A 29 -1.29 -12.09 0.51
C ALA A 29 -1.68 -11.98 1.99
N LEU A 30 -1.78 -10.76 2.51
CA LEU A 30 -2.47 -10.51 3.78
C LEU A 30 -3.97 -10.42 3.51
N ALA A 31 -4.76 -11.27 4.16
CA ALA A 31 -6.20 -11.28 4.00
C ALA A 31 -6.92 -11.48 5.33
N ARG A 32 -8.01 -10.73 5.54
CA ARG A 32 -8.88 -10.90 6.71
C ARG A 32 -9.62 -12.24 6.71
N ASN A 33 -9.81 -12.82 5.53
CA ASN A 33 -10.27 -14.18 5.35
C ASN A 33 -9.26 -14.85 4.39
N PRO A 34 -8.55 -15.90 4.82
CA PRO A 34 -7.51 -16.54 4.01
C PRO A 34 -8.09 -17.32 2.82
N SER A 35 -9.41 -17.53 2.75
CA SER A 35 -10.02 -18.17 1.59
C SER A 35 -9.93 -17.28 0.34
N MET A 36 -9.17 -17.74 -0.66
CA MET A 36 -9.12 -17.15 -2.00
C MET A 36 -9.53 -18.17 -3.06
N PRO A 37 -10.84 -18.25 -3.38
CA PRO A 37 -11.36 -19.20 -4.35
C PRO A 37 -10.65 -19.10 -5.70
N GLY A 38 -10.19 -20.24 -6.22
CA GLY A 38 -9.50 -20.30 -7.53
C GLY A 38 -8.08 -19.74 -7.54
N ARG A 39 -7.44 -19.59 -6.37
CA ARG A 39 -6.05 -19.14 -6.21
C ARG A 39 -5.28 -20.05 -5.26
N SER A 40 -4.93 -21.25 -5.74
CA SER A 40 -4.05 -22.19 -5.02
C SER A 40 -2.56 -21.85 -5.18
N ASP A 41 -2.25 -20.88 -6.03
CA ASP A 41 -0.93 -20.37 -6.39
C ASP A 41 -0.51 -19.16 -5.55
N VAL A 42 -1.26 -18.86 -4.50
CA VAL A 42 -1.02 -17.71 -3.62
C VAL A 42 -1.03 -18.16 -2.17
N ASP A 43 0.06 -17.89 -1.47
CA ASP A 43 0.13 -18.08 -0.02
C ASP A 43 -0.70 -16.99 0.67
N THR A 44 -1.36 -17.34 1.77
CA THR A 44 -2.18 -16.40 2.53
C THR A 44 -1.77 -16.35 3.99
N VAL A 45 -1.60 -15.14 4.51
CA VAL A 45 -1.52 -14.89 5.95
C VAL A 45 -2.83 -14.26 6.39
N GLU A 46 -3.48 -14.88 7.37
CA GLU A 46 -4.66 -14.31 8.00
C GLU A 46 -4.25 -13.12 8.88
N GLY A 47 -4.95 -12.00 8.70
CA GLY A 47 -4.79 -10.81 9.52
C GLY A 47 -5.27 -9.53 8.84
N ASP A 48 -5.01 -8.41 9.51
CA ASP A 48 -5.33 -7.06 9.05
C ASP A 48 -4.10 -6.16 9.17
N ILE A 49 -4.11 -5.03 8.47
CA ILE A 49 -3.01 -4.05 8.51
C ILE A 49 -2.84 -3.42 9.91
N GLY A 50 -3.86 -3.52 10.77
CA GLY A 50 -3.76 -3.14 12.18
C GLY A 50 -3.04 -4.17 13.06
N ASP A 51 -2.71 -5.36 12.56
CA ASP A 51 -2.02 -6.42 13.30
C ASP A 51 -0.53 -6.48 12.92
N PRO A 52 0.38 -5.99 13.79
CA PRO A 52 1.82 -6.00 13.52
C PRO A 52 2.39 -7.40 13.34
N ASN A 53 1.86 -8.41 14.03
CA ASN A 53 2.37 -9.78 13.95
C ASN A 53 1.99 -10.41 12.61
N ALA A 54 0.77 -10.14 12.11
CA ALA A 54 0.37 -10.58 10.78
C ALA A 54 1.21 -9.91 9.68
N LEU A 55 1.56 -8.63 9.85
CA LEU A 55 2.44 -7.93 8.92
C LEU A 55 3.87 -8.46 8.94
N ILE A 56 4.41 -8.86 10.09
CA ILE A 56 5.72 -9.53 10.13
C ILE A 56 5.65 -10.85 9.37
N ARG A 57 4.66 -11.70 9.67
CA ARG A 57 4.48 -13.00 8.99
C ARG A 57 4.33 -12.86 7.47
N VAL A 58 3.57 -11.88 6.98
CA VAL A 58 3.38 -11.69 5.53
C VAL A 58 4.64 -11.16 4.84
N PHE A 59 5.53 -10.48 5.57
CA PHE A 59 6.78 -9.93 5.04
C PHE A 59 7.99 -10.86 5.20
N GLU A 60 7.88 -11.92 6.00
CA GLU A 60 8.94 -12.90 6.19
C GLU A 60 9.40 -13.50 4.85
N GLY A 61 10.68 -13.29 4.52
CA GLY A 61 11.28 -13.77 3.27
C GLY A 61 10.81 -13.07 2.00
N ALA A 62 10.02 -11.99 2.09
CA ALA A 62 9.61 -11.20 0.94
C ALA A 62 10.77 -10.32 0.42
N ASP A 63 10.84 -10.15 -0.91
CA ASP A 63 11.79 -9.22 -1.54
C ASP A 63 11.22 -7.79 -1.62
N ALA A 64 9.89 -7.68 -1.70
CA ALA A 64 9.17 -6.42 -1.85
C ALA A 64 7.74 -6.53 -1.30
N MET A 65 7.15 -5.39 -0.90
CA MET A 65 5.72 -5.29 -0.62
C MET A 65 4.99 -4.37 -1.59
N ILE A 66 3.75 -4.73 -1.91
CA ILE A 66 2.84 -3.91 -2.70
C ILE A 66 1.57 -3.64 -1.90
N SER A 67 1.17 -2.37 -1.81
CA SER A 67 -0.11 -1.95 -1.22
C SER A 67 -1.00 -1.27 -2.27
N PRO A 68 -1.90 -2.01 -2.92
CA PRO A 68 -2.95 -1.46 -3.81
C PRO A 68 -4.11 -0.77 -3.07
N ILE A 69 -3.97 -0.49 -1.77
CA ILE A 69 -5.06 0.08 -0.95
C ILE A 69 -5.25 1.56 -1.30
N GLY A 70 -6.42 1.87 -1.86
CA GLY A 70 -6.79 3.21 -2.35
C GLY A 70 -7.66 4.01 -1.36
N ALA A 71 -7.86 5.30 -1.66
CA ALA A 71 -8.55 6.27 -0.81
C ALA A 71 -10.08 6.07 -0.65
N ARG A 72 -10.65 4.99 -1.18
CA ARG A 72 -12.08 4.69 -1.02
C ARG A 72 -12.43 4.05 0.32
N CYS A 73 -11.43 3.60 1.08
CA CYS A 73 -11.69 3.19 2.45
C CYS A 73 -11.99 4.43 3.29
N ARG A 74 -13.18 4.45 3.90
CA ARG A 74 -13.70 5.56 4.71
C ARG A 74 -13.13 5.62 6.14
N ALA A 75 -12.20 4.73 6.48
CA ALA A 75 -11.56 4.74 7.78
C ALA A 75 -10.64 5.95 7.89
N VAL A 76 -10.81 6.75 8.94
CA VAL A 76 -9.91 7.84 9.29
C VAL A 76 -8.55 7.24 9.62
N ASP A 77 -7.47 7.84 9.11
CA ASP A 77 -6.07 7.47 9.36
C ASP A 77 -5.61 6.08 8.88
N LEU A 78 -6.37 5.45 7.98
CA LEU A 78 -6.04 4.13 7.45
C LEU A 78 -4.66 4.11 6.78
N HIS A 79 -4.34 5.14 6.00
CA HIS A 79 -3.11 5.19 5.23
C HIS A 79 -1.89 5.47 6.13
N THR A 80 -2.06 6.32 7.14
CA THR A 80 -1.06 6.55 8.18
C THR A 80 -0.80 5.27 8.98
N LEU A 81 -1.85 4.56 9.39
CA LEU A 81 -1.73 3.28 10.10
C LEU A 81 -1.01 2.24 9.24
N LEU A 82 -1.43 2.12 7.97
CA LEU A 82 -0.81 1.22 6.99
C LEU A 82 0.68 1.49 6.86
N ALA A 83 1.07 2.76 6.65
CA ALA A 83 2.46 3.15 6.50
C ALA A 83 3.26 2.82 7.76
N THR A 84 2.77 3.25 8.92
CA THR A 84 3.46 3.09 10.20
C THR A 84 3.71 1.62 10.51
N ASN A 85 2.67 0.78 10.46
CA ASN A 85 2.81 -0.64 10.76
C ASN A 85 3.63 -1.38 9.70
N SER A 86 3.48 -1.00 8.42
CA SER A 86 4.26 -1.61 7.35
C SER A 86 5.74 -1.29 7.46
N ILE A 87 6.11 -0.03 7.73
CA ILE A 87 7.51 0.38 7.94
C ILE A 87 8.11 -0.41 9.11
N HIS A 88 7.38 -0.56 10.22
CA HIS A 88 7.84 -1.34 11.36
C HIS A 88 8.11 -2.81 10.98
N ALA A 89 7.13 -3.48 10.36
CA ALA A 89 7.26 -4.88 9.97
C ALA A 89 8.33 -5.09 8.89
N MET A 90 8.44 -4.19 7.91
CA MET A 90 9.51 -4.19 6.90
C MET A 90 10.88 -4.03 7.56
N THR A 91 10.98 -3.24 8.64
CA THR A 91 12.21 -3.08 9.39
C THR A 91 12.60 -4.37 10.10
N ALA A 92 11.64 -5.01 10.77
CA ALA A 92 11.87 -6.28 11.46
C ALA A 92 12.27 -7.42 10.50
N THR A 93 11.72 -7.43 9.29
CA THR A 93 11.93 -8.52 8.30
C THR A 93 13.00 -8.21 7.25
N GLY A 94 13.54 -6.98 7.22
CA GLY A 94 14.56 -6.57 6.27
C GLY A 94 14.07 -6.23 4.85
N VAL A 95 12.75 -6.20 4.60
CA VAL A 95 12.16 -5.85 3.29
C VAL A 95 12.44 -4.38 2.96
N LYS A 96 13.14 -4.07 1.87
CA LYS A 96 13.53 -2.66 1.56
C LYS A 96 12.70 -1.98 0.47
N ARG A 97 11.88 -2.73 -0.27
CA ARG A 97 11.17 -2.24 -1.46
C ARG A 97 9.67 -2.16 -1.20
N PHE A 98 9.10 -0.98 -1.45
CA PHE A 98 7.67 -0.70 -1.33
C PHE A 98 7.13 -0.10 -2.63
N VAL A 99 5.94 -0.56 -3.04
CA VAL A 99 5.13 0.03 -4.11
C VAL A 99 3.72 0.28 -3.57
N GLY A 100 3.31 1.55 -3.56
CA GLY A 100 1.98 1.98 -3.10
C GLY A 100 1.13 2.57 -4.22
N VAL A 101 -0.14 2.80 -3.94
CA VAL A 101 -1.04 3.58 -4.79
C VAL A 101 -1.42 4.87 -4.09
N SER A 102 -1.02 6.00 -4.66
CA SER A 102 -1.40 7.34 -4.19
C SER A 102 -2.58 7.91 -4.99
N VAL A 103 -2.94 9.15 -4.69
CA VAL A 103 -3.99 9.92 -5.36
C VAL A 103 -3.39 11.11 -6.07
N GLY A 104 -3.88 11.45 -7.26
CA GLY A 104 -3.36 12.57 -8.06
C GLY A 104 -3.50 13.96 -7.42
N GLY A 105 -4.29 14.08 -6.33
CA GLY A 105 -4.43 15.32 -5.56
C GLY A 105 -3.30 15.61 -4.56
N LEU A 106 -2.38 14.66 -4.35
CA LEU A 106 -1.21 14.85 -3.49
C LEU A 106 -0.15 15.66 -4.26
N ASP A 107 0.38 16.72 -3.65
CA ASP A 107 1.47 17.50 -4.24
C ASP A 107 2.80 16.98 -3.69
N VAL A 108 3.56 16.29 -4.54
CA VAL A 108 4.88 15.74 -4.18
C VAL A 108 6.00 16.56 -4.83
N PRO A 109 7.17 16.72 -4.18
CA PRO A 109 8.32 17.38 -4.79
C PRO A 109 8.70 16.76 -6.14
N GLY A 110 8.84 17.60 -7.17
CA GLY A 110 9.14 17.17 -8.55
C GLY A 110 7.91 17.02 -9.45
N ASP A 111 6.70 17.17 -8.92
CA ASP A 111 5.47 17.09 -9.69
C ASP A 111 5.29 18.30 -10.62
N ARG A 112 5.12 18.06 -11.92
CA ARG A 112 4.98 19.09 -12.96
C ARG A 112 3.50 19.31 -13.30
N LYS A 113 2.73 19.78 -12.33
CA LYS A 113 1.32 20.14 -12.53
C LYS A 113 1.19 21.47 -13.26
N GLY A 114 0.32 21.51 -14.28
CA GLY A 114 -0.09 22.75 -14.90
C GLY A 114 -0.85 23.66 -13.93
N PRO A 115 -0.99 24.97 -14.22
CA PRO A 115 -1.69 25.92 -13.35
C PRO A 115 -3.13 25.49 -13.04
N ARG A 116 -3.83 24.92 -14.03
CA ARG A 116 -5.18 24.37 -13.91
C ARG A 116 -5.25 23.18 -12.96
N ASP A 117 -4.28 22.26 -13.07
CA ASP A 117 -4.26 21.03 -12.25
C ASP A 117 -3.91 21.34 -10.79
N ARG A 118 -3.07 22.35 -10.55
CA ARG A 118 -2.84 22.89 -9.19
C ARG A 118 -4.11 23.45 -8.60
N PHE A 119 -4.87 24.25 -9.37
CA PHE A 119 -6.13 24.82 -8.92
C PHE A 119 -7.17 23.73 -8.60
N ILE A 120 -7.31 22.73 -9.48
CA ILE A 120 -8.18 21.57 -9.25
C ILE A 120 -7.72 20.77 -8.01
N GLY A 121 -6.41 20.59 -7.83
CA GLY A 121 -5.84 19.92 -6.67
C GLY A 121 -6.15 20.64 -5.36
N VAL A 122 -6.04 21.97 -5.34
CA VAL A 122 -6.43 22.80 -4.18
C VAL A 122 -7.92 22.65 -3.91
N LEU A 123 -8.78 22.77 -4.93
CA LEU A 123 -10.23 22.64 -4.77
C LEU A 123 -10.61 21.25 -4.23
N ALA A 124 -10.00 20.20 -4.76
CA ALA A 124 -10.22 18.81 -4.34
C ALA A 124 -9.77 18.58 -2.89
N ARG A 125 -8.61 19.11 -2.46
CA ARG A 125 -8.15 18.99 -1.07
C ARG A 125 -9.08 19.70 -0.09
N THR A 126 -9.57 20.87 -0.47
CA THR A 126 -10.46 21.69 0.36
C THR A 126 -11.83 21.02 0.52
N LEU A 127 -12.34 20.37 -0.55
CA LEU A 127 -13.62 19.66 -0.54
C LEU A 127 -13.52 18.24 0.06
N ALA A 128 -12.35 17.59 0.01
CA ALA A 128 -12.17 16.22 0.52
C ALA A 128 -11.94 16.12 2.05
N GLY A 129 -11.82 17.24 2.76
CA GLY A 129 -11.78 17.26 4.23
C GLY A 129 -10.62 16.46 4.84
N ALA A 130 -10.84 15.87 6.03
CA ALA A 130 -9.82 15.15 6.81
C ALA A 130 -9.12 13.98 6.08
N ALA A 131 -9.74 13.41 5.03
CA ALA A 131 -9.15 12.37 4.20
C ALA A 131 -7.91 12.86 3.41
N SER A 132 -7.79 14.17 3.16
CA SER A 132 -6.61 14.77 2.54
C SER A 132 -5.38 14.73 3.45
N GLY A 133 -5.56 14.81 4.77
CA GLY A 133 -4.46 14.84 5.74
C GLY A 133 -3.80 13.48 5.97
N ASP A 134 -4.57 12.39 5.86
CA ASP A 134 -4.09 11.02 6.05
C ASP A 134 -3.07 10.62 4.97
N ARG A 135 -3.34 10.98 3.71
CA ARG A 135 -2.43 10.70 2.59
C ARG A 135 -1.12 11.48 2.66
N GLU A 136 -1.17 12.71 3.14
CA GLU A 136 0.04 13.50 3.37
C GLU A 136 0.88 12.88 4.49
N ARG A 137 0.26 12.48 5.60
CA ARG A 137 0.97 11.79 6.70
C ARG A 137 1.56 10.46 6.27
N GLU A 138 0.82 9.66 5.50
CA GLU A 138 1.33 8.45 4.84
C GLU A 138 2.61 8.77 4.05
N TYR A 139 2.54 9.74 3.14
CA TYR A 139 3.68 10.14 2.32
C TYR A 139 4.89 10.56 3.16
N GLN A 140 4.68 11.42 4.16
CA GLN A 140 5.76 11.87 5.06
C GLN A 140 6.39 10.71 5.85
N ALA A 141 5.59 9.74 6.30
CA ALA A 141 6.10 8.54 7.00
C ALA A 141 7.03 7.71 6.11
N TRP A 142 6.65 7.51 4.84
CA TRP A 142 7.50 6.78 3.88
C TRP A 142 8.76 7.55 3.50
N GLN A 143 8.68 8.88 3.34
CA GLN A 143 9.84 9.74 3.05
C GLN A 143 10.84 9.78 4.20
N ALA A 144 10.37 9.71 5.44
CA ALA A 144 11.22 9.61 6.63
C ALA A 144 11.86 8.23 6.81
N SER A 145 11.40 7.21 6.08
CA SER A 145 11.92 5.84 6.17
C SER A 145 13.14 5.62 5.27
N ASP A 146 13.97 4.63 5.61
CA ASP A 146 15.09 4.18 4.78
C ASP A 146 14.66 3.31 3.58
N ARG A 147 13.35 3.19 3.34
CA ARG A 147 12.78 2.32 2.32
C ARG A 147 12.86 2.99 0.95
N ARG A 148 13.30 2.24 -0.06
CA ARG A 148 13.31 2.70 -1.45
C ARG A 148 11.88 2.65 -2.01
N GLY A 149 11.08 3.67 -1.69
CA GLY A 149 9.74 3.84 -2.23
C GLY A 149 9.77 4.41 -3.65
N ARG A 150 8.94 3.86 -4.54
CA ARG A 150 8.43 4.61 -5.70
C ARG A 150 6.93 4.75 -5.52
N TYR A 151 6.52 6.00 -5.33
CA TYR A 151 5.13 6.43 -5.38
C TYR A 151 4.66 6.60 -6.82
#